data_AF-A0A7X3GLK0-F1
#
_entry.id   AF-A0A7X3GLK0-F1
#
_cell.length_a   1.000
_cell.length_b   1.000
_cell.length_c   1.000
_cell.angle_alpha   90.00
_cell.angle_beta   90.00
_cell.angle_gamma   90.00
#
_symmetry.space_group_name_H-M   'P 1'
#
loop_
_entity.id
_entity.type
_entity.pdbx_description
1 polymer ?
#
loop_
_entity_poly.entity_id
_entity_poly.type
_entity_poly.pdbx_seq_one_letter_code
_entity_poly.pdbx_strand_id
1 'polypeptide(L)'
;MGQNPMKPAIPASWHFQILSREHAQELCRWRYESPFDLYGWSDWDRMAAEGLEFGDDAIRIAQYAAALDEQGTMIGFAQFFPLLGVTRLGLGLRPDLCGFGLGPAFARSAAEEARKRAPHDEIDLEVLAWNTRAIRAYAKAGFAVTDTYERQTPAGPATFYCMVYEEGSA
;
A
#
# COMPACT_ATOMS: atom_id res chain seq x y z
N MET A 1 17.24 -23.69 22.28
CA MET A 1 17.43 -22.24 22.51
C MET A 1 16.58 -21.52 21.47
N GLY A 2 15.28 -21.40 21.74
CA GLY A 2 14.35 -20.73 20.81
C GLY A 2 14.56 -19.23 20.95
N GLN A 3 15.16 -18.60 19.94
CA GLN A 3 15.15 -17.15 19.87
C GLN A 3 13.69 -16.73 19.75
N ASN A 4 13.16 -16.11 20.81
CA ASN A 4 11.89 -15.42 20.76
C ASN A 4 12.01 -14.41 19.61
N PRO A 5 11.14 -14.42 18.57
CA PRO A 5 11.28 -13.45 17.50
C PRO A 5 11.21 -12.07 18.13
N MET A 6 12.29 -11.29 18.00
CA MET A 6 12.32 -9.92 18.50
C MET A 6 11.12 -9.21 17.89
N LYS A 7 10.25 -8.65 18.74
CA LYS A 7 9.18 -7.78 18.27
C LYS A 7 9.84 -6.66 17.45
N PRO A 8 9.34 -6.35 16.24
CA PRO A 8 9.92 -5.29 15.45
C PRO A 8 9.78 -3.96 16.20
N ALA A 9 10.79 -3.11 16.07
CA ALA A 9 10.69 -1.74 16.55
C ALA A 9 9.58 -1.04 15.76
N ILE A 10 8.60 -0.46 16.47
CA ILE A 10 7.52 0.28 15.83
C ILE A 10 8.05 1.67 15.45
N PRO A 11 8.03 2.05 14.17
CA PRO A 11 8.52 3.35 13.72
C PRO A 11 7.67 4.48 14.32
N ALA A 12 8.32 5.57 14.75
CA ALA A 12 7.60 6.73 15.28
C ALA A 12 7.14 7.69 14.17
N SER A 13 7.88 7.74 13.06
CA SER A 13 7.56 8.52 11.87
C SER A 13 8.15 7.87 10.62
N TRP A 14 7.71 8.35 9.45
CA TRP A 14 8.24 7.94 8.15
C TRP A 14 8.04 9.04 7.11
N HIS A 15 8.74 8.90 5.99
CA HIS A 15 8.58 9.74 4.81
C HIS A 15 8.52 8.91 3.53
N PHE A 16 7.93 9.47 2.49
CA PHE A 16 7.86 8.84 1.17
C PHE A 16 8.98 9.33 0.27
N GLN A 17 9.61 8.41 -0.45
CA GLN A 17 10.55 8.73 -1.54
C GLN A 17 10.34 7.78 -2.71
N ILE A 18 10.83 8.13 -3.89
CA ILE A 18 10.74 7.26 -5.09
C ILE A 18 11.23 5.84 -4.74
N LEU A 19 10.48 4.83 -5.19
CA LEU A 19 10.85 3.44 -5.00
C LEU A 19 12.10 3.13 -5.84
N SER A 20 13.25 2.96 -5.18
CA SER A 20 14.50 2.57 -5.87
C SER A 20 14.45 1.11 -6.32
N ARG A 21 15.45 0.68 -7.09
CA ARG A 21 15.57 -0.71 -7.50
C ARG A 21 15.80 -1.65 -6.31
N GLU A 22 16.59 -1.20 -5.34
CA GLU A 22 16.90 -1.93 -4.11
C GLU A 22 15.64 -2.09 -3.24
N HIS A 23 14.83 -1.02 -3.11
CA HIS A 23 13.54 -1.09 -2.42
C HIS A 23 12.57 -2.03 -3.15
N ALA A 24 12.51 -1.98 -4.48
CA ALA A 24 11.68 -2.88 -5.27
C ALA A 24 12.08 -4.35 -5.08
N GLN A 25 13.39 -4.64 -5.04
CA GLN A 25 13.91 -5.96 -4.73
C GLN A 25 13.55 -6.42 -3.32
N GLU A 26 13.62 -5.52 -2.33
CA GLU A 26 13.19 -5.81 -0.96
C GLU A 26 11.70 -6.11 -0.89
N LEU A 27 10.88 -5.27 -1.54
CA LEU A 27 9.42 -5.42 -1.60
C LEU A 27 9.02 -6.77 -2.20
N CYS A 28 9.72 -7.22 -3.25
CA CYS A 28 9.53 -8.55 -3.84
C CYS A 28 9.84 -9.73 -2.89
N ARG A 29 10.52 -9.50 -1.76
CA ARG A 29 10.80 -10.53 -0.74
C ARG A 29 9.74 -10.58 0.34
N TRP A 30 8.84 -9.60 0.42
CA TRP A 30 7.80 -9.59 1.44
C TRP A 30 6.81 -10.72 1.19
N ARG A 31 6.53 -11.48 2.25
CA ARG A 31 5.56 -12.58 2.25
C ARG A 31 4.63 -12.40 3.43
N TYR A 32 3.35 -12.54 3.17
CA TYR A 32 2.30 -12.43 4.18
C TYR A 32 1.73 -13.81 4.47
N GLU A 33 1.34 -14.03 5.72
CA GLU A 33 0.64 -15.25 6.09
C GLU A 33 -0.79 -15.25 5.54
N SER A 34 -1.32 -16.45 5.28
CA SER A 34 -2.71 -16.64 4.86
C SER A 34 -3.68 -16.01 5.88
N PRO A 35 -4.76 -15.34 5.45
CA PRO A 35 -5.27 -15.22 4.07
C PRO A 35 -4.74 -14.00 3.30
N PHE A 36 -3.61 -13.41 3.70
CA PHE A 36 -3.07 -12.19 3.09
C PHE A 36 -1.94 -12.45 2.08
N ASP A 37 -1.60 -13.71 1.83
CA ASP A 37 -0.54 -14.14 0.93
C ASP A 37 -0.72 -13.64 -0.51
N LEU A 38 -1.96 -13.41 -0.96
CA LEU A 38 -2.27 -12.81 -2.26
C LEU A 38 -1.70 -11.39 -2.49
N TYR A 39 -1.32 -10.69 -1.43
CA TYR A 39 -0.72 -9.35 -1.51
C TYR A 39 0.81 -9.40 -1.68
N GLY A 40 1.40 -10.60 -1.69
CA GLY A 40 2.81 -10.79 -2.00
C GLY A 40 3.10 -10.57 -3.49
N TRP A 41 4.28 -10.01 -3.78
CA TRP A 41 4.75 -9.81 -5.15
C TRP A 41 5.51 -11.01 -5.69
N SER A 42 5.54 -11.14 -7.02
CA SER A 42 6.43 -12.08 -7.69
C SER A 42 7.90 -11.70 -7.44
N ASP A 43 8.81 -12.65 -7.64
CA ASP A 43 10.24 -12.41 -7.51
C ASP A 43 10.73 -11.31 -8.46
N TRP A 44 11.71 -10.53 -8.00
CA TRP A 44 12.20 -9.35 -8.72
C TRP A 44 12.63 -9.66 -10.15
N ASP A 45 13.36 -10.75 -10.37
CA ASP A 45 13.87 -11.12 -11.69
C ASP A 45 12.74 -11.30 -12.70
N ARG A 46 11.60 -11.86 -12.25
CA ARG A 46 10.41 -12.00 -13.07
C ARG A 46 9.74 -10.65 -13.31
N MET A 47 9.50 -9.88 -12.24
CA MET A 47 8.87 -8.56 -12.33
C MET A 47 9.61 -7.66 -13.33
N ALA A 48 10.94 -7.63 -13.24
CA ALA A 48 11.80 -6.84 -14.11
C ALA A 48 11.88 -7.37 -15.54
N ALA A 49 11.96 -8.70 -15.74
CA ALA A 49 12.03 -9.28 -17.08
C ALA A 49 10.72 -9.13 -17.86
N GLU A 50 9.58 -9.20 -17.19
CA GLU A 50 8.24 -9.07 -17.79
C GLU A 50 7.71 -7.62 -17.78
N GLY A 51 8.42 -6.67 -17.13
CA GLY A 51 7.98 -5.27 -17.03
C GLY A 51 6.68 -5.09 -16.24
N LEU A 52 6.46 -5.93 -15.23
CA LEU A 52 5.23 -5.91 -14.43
C LEU A 52 5.31 -4.81 -13.38
N GLU A 53 4.31 -3.95 -13.30
CA GLU A 53 4.18 -2.94 -12.22
C GLU A 53 5.48 -2.15 -12.01
N PHE A 54 6.04 -2.14 -10.80
CA PHE A 54 7.31 -1.49 -10.49
C PHE A 54 8.57 -2.23 -11.02
N GLY A 55 8.40 -3.34 -11.73
CA GLY A 55 9.44 -3.96 -12.54
C GLY A 55 9.76 -3.15 -13.80
N ASP A 56 8.79 -2.35 -14.29
CA ASP A 56 9.02 -1.32 -15.31
C ASP A 56 9.54 -0.04 -14.66
N ASP A 57 10.66 0.49 -15.17
CA ASP A 57 11.32 1.66 -14.57
C ASP A 57 10.49 2.95 -14.66
N ALA A 58 9.74 3.15 -15.76
CA ALA A 58 8.92 4.33 -15.93
C ALA A 58 7.72 4.29 -14.97
N ILE A 59 7.05 3.13 -14.86
CA ILE A 59 5.96 2.93 -13.90
C ILE A 59 6.47 3.07 -12.47
N ARG A 60 7.59 2.43 -12.13
CA ARG A 60 8.19 2.49 -10.79
C ARG A 60 8.51 3.92 -10.36
N ILE A 61 9.20 4.68 -11.22
CA ILE A 61 9.64 6.04 -10.90
C ILE A 61 8.45 6.99 -10.81
N ALA A 62 7.45 6.84 -11.69
CA ALA A 62 6.31 7.74 -11.73
C ALA A 62 5.27 7.47 -10.63
N GLN A 63 5.05 6.21 -10.28
CA GLN A 63 3.88 5.82 -9.48
C GLN A 63 4.22 5.27 -8.10
N TYR A 64 5.42 4.72 -7.88
CA TYR A 64 5.72 4.02 -6.63
C TYR A 64 6.66 4.80 -5.71
N ALA A 65 6.35 4.76 -4.42
CA ALA A 65 7.19 5.28 -3.36
C ALA A 65 7.46 4.23 -2.28
N ALA A 66 8.70 4.21 -1.77
CA ALA A 66 9.04 3.56 -0.51
C ALA A 66 8.66 4.49 0.65
N ALA A 67 8.14 3.92 1.74
CA ALA A 67 8.02 4.59 3.02
C ALA A 67 9.18 4.17 3.92
N LEU A 68 10.02 5.13 4.32
CA LEU A 68 11.21 4.88 5.14
C LEU A 68 11.04 5.50 6.52
N ASP A 69 11.44 4.76 7.56
CA ASP A 69 11.51 5.27 8.94
C ASP A 69 12.70 6.20 9.16
N GLU A 70 12.91 6.66 10.41
CA GLU A 70 14.00 7.60 10.72
C GLU A 70 15.39 6.98 10.58
N GLN A 71 15.49 5.66 10.51
CA GLN A 71 16.74 4.93 10.30
C GLN A 71 16.96 4.59 8.81
N GLY A 72 16.04 5.00 7.93
CA GLY A 72 16.09 4.70 6.50
C GLY A 72 15.64 3.28 6.17
N THR A 73 15.00 2.57 7.09
CA THR A 73 14.48 1.21 6.86
C THR A 73 13.13 1.28 6.18
N MET A 74 12.91 0.47 5.15
CA MET A 74 11.62 0.43 4.45
C MET A 74 10.55 -0.23 5.31
N ILE A 75 9.51 0.53 5.66
CA ILE A 75 8.39 0.06 6.49
C ILE A 75 7.13 -0.23 5.68
N GLY A 76 7.08 0.24 4.43
CA GLY A 76 5.91 0.14 3.57
C GLY A 76 6.19 0.68 2.16
N PHE A 77 5.19 0.58 1.30
CA PHE A 77 5.16 1.24 0.01
C PHE A 77 3.79 1.88 -0.23
N ALA A 78 3.78 2.89 -1.12
CA ALA A 78 2.58 3.46 -1.69
C ALA A 78 2.72 3.53 -3.21
N GLN A 79 1.68 3.14 -3.93
CA GLN A 79 1.46 3.43 -5.33
C GLN A 79 0.47 4.58 -5.44
N PHE A 80 0.78 5.55 -6.29
CA PHE A 80 -0.06 6.68 -6.66
C PHE A 80 -0.44 6.51 -8.12
N PHE A 81 -1.46 5.69 -8.37
CA PHE A 81 -1.90 5.33 -9.72
C PHE A 81 -2.76 6.45 -10.31
N PRO A 82 -2.31 7.13 -11.38
CA PRO A 82 -3.05 8.25 -11.95
C PRO A 82 -4.23 7.75 -12.79
N LEU A 83 -5.42 8.26 -12.47
CA LEU A 83 -6.64 8.15 -13.24
C LEU A 83 -7.12 9.55 -13.64
N LEU A 84 -8.13 9.65 -14.50
CA LEU A 84 -8.66 10.95 -14.91
C LEU A 84 -9.34 11.66 -13.73
N GLY A 85 -8.66 12.64 -13.13
CA GLY A 85 -9.15 13.41 -11.99
C GLY A 85 -9.14 12.66 -10.66
N VAL A 86 -8.46 11.51 -10.60
CA VAL A 86 -8.37 10.66 -9.40
C VAL A 86 -6.95 10.13 -9.27
N THR A 87 -6.39 10.15 -8.06
CA THR A 87 -5.18 9.42 -7.70
C THR A 87 -5.57 8.22 -6.84
N ARG A 88 -5.45 7.03 -7.42
CA ARG A 88 -5.78 5.77 -6.74
C ARG A 88 -4.58 5.23 -5.98
N LEU A 89 -4.79 4.85 -4.72
CA LEU A 89 -3.75 4.34 -3.85
C LEU A 89 -3.68 2.82 -3.84
N GLY A 90 -2.46 2.31 -4.03
CA GLY A 90 -2.06 0.96 -3.66
C GLY A 90 -1.15 1.01 -2.44
N LEU A 91 -1.44 0.27 -1.36
CA LEU A 91 -0.73 0.41 -0.08
C LEU A 91 -0.30 -0.95 0.46
N GLY A 92 0.90 -1.01 1.04
CA GLY A 92 1.35 -2.18 1.79
C GLY A 92 2.35 -1.80 2.89
N LEU A 93 2.16 -2.37 4.08
CA LEU A 93 3.14 -2.33 5.16
C LEU A 93 4.01 -3.58 5.11
N ARG A 94 5.25 -3.46 5.59
CA ARG A 94 6.14 -4.61 5.79
C ARG A 94 5.43 -5.68 6.64
N PRO A 95 5.52 -6.98 6.32
CA PRO A 95 4.70 -8.01 6.96
C PRO A 95 4.81 -8.07 8.49
N ASP A 96 6.01 -7.86 9.04
CA ASP A 96 6.28 -7.85 10.49
C ASP A 96 5.66 -6.65 11.21
N LEU A 97 5.34 -5.56 10.50
CA LEU A 97 4.69 -4.36 11.05
C LEU A 97 3.15 -4.43 11.01
N CYS A 98 2.60 -5.45 10.35
CA CYS A 98 1.16 -5.67 10.33
C CYS A 98 0.62 -6.06 11.71
N GLY A 99 -0.58 -5.58 12.05
CA GLY A 99 -1.22 -5.88 13.34
C GLY A 99 -0.80 -4.97 14.51
N PHE A 100 0.18 -4.09 14.33
CA PHE A 100 0.64 -3.14 15.37
C PHE A 100 -0.04 -1.77 15.35
N GLY A 101 -1.17 -1.64 14.64
CA GLY A 101 -1.98 -0.41 14.65
C GLY A 101 -1.47 0.73 13.76
N LEU A 102 -0.44 0.50 12.93
CA LEU A 102 0.12 1.52 12.02
C LEU A 102 -0.77 1.85 10.81
N GLY A 103 -1.65 0.93 10.43
CA GLY A 103 -2.46 1.03 9.20
C GLY A 103 -3.19 2.36 9.00
N PRO A 104 -3.94 2.89 9.99
CA PRO A 104 -4.63 4.18 9.86
C PRO A 104 -3.68 5.36 9.60
N ALA A 105 -2.60 5.46 10.37
CA ALA A 105 -1.63 6.54 10.22
C ALA A 105 -0.91 6.43 8.87
N PHE A 106 -0.55 5.21 8.46
CA PHE A 106 0.08 4.96 7.17
C PHE A 106 -0.81 5.35 5.99
N ALA A 107 -2.06 4.89 5.97
CA ALA A 107 -3.02 5.22 4.91
C ALA A 107 -3.31 6.72 4.85
N ARG A 108 -3.44 7.40 6.00
CA ARG A 108 -3.61 8.86 6.05
C ARG A 108 -2.40 9.58 5.46
N SER A 109 -1.19 9.18 5.86
CA SER A 109 0.04 9.80 5.34
C SER A 109 0.18 9.63 3.83
N ALA A 110 -0.26 8.49 3.27
CA ALA A 110 -0.26 8.26 1.83
C ALA A 110 -1.30 9.13 1.13
N ALA A 111 -2.50 9.32 1.68
CA ALA A 111 -3.50 10.24 1.13
C ALA A 111 -3.00 11.69 1.16
N GLU A 112 -2.39 12.13 2.26
CA GLU A 112 -1.81 13.47 2.36
C GLU A 112 -0.67 13.69 1.35
N GLU A 113 0.13 12.65 1.11
CA GLU A 113 1.18 12.67 0.09
C GLU A 113 0.60 12.71 -1.33
N ALA A 114 -0.46 11.94 -1.61
CA ALA A 114 -1.16 11.97 -2.89
C ALA A 114 -1.70 13.37 -3.19
N ARG A 115 -2.32 14.01 -2.21
CA ARG A 115 -2.85 15.38 -2.32
C ARG A 115 -1.76 16.41 -2.61
N LYS A 116 -0.56 16.24 -2.04
CA LYS A 116 0.57 17.14 -2.35
C LYS A 116 1.03 16.98 -3.80
N ARG A 117 0.98 15.76 -4.33
CA ARG A 117 1.40 15.44 -5.71
C ARG A 117 0.37 15.88 -6.74
N ALA A 118 -0.92 15.72 -6.44
CA ALA A 118 -2.04 16.08 -7.30
C ALA A 118 -3.16 16.75 -6.48
N PRO A 119 -3.08 18.08 -6.22
CA PRO A 119 -4.01 18.77 -5.32
C PRO A 119 -5.47 18.84 -5.79
N HIS A 120 -5.72 18.55 -7.07
CA HIS A 120 -7.05 18.61 -7.68
C HIS A 120 -7.69 17.24 -7.87
N ASP A 121 -6.94 16.17 -7.63
CA ASP A 121 -7.45 14.81 -7.80
C ASP A 121 -8.23 14.38 -6.56
N GLU A 122 -9.33 13.66 -6.78
CA GLU A 122 -9.92 12.83 -5.74
C GLU A 122 -8.92 11.72 -5.38
N ILE A 123 -8.92 11.27 -4.12
CA ILE A 123 -8.03 10.21 -3.66
C ILE A 123 -8.88 9.02 -3.26
N ASP A 124 -8.65 7.89 -3.90
CA ASP A 124 -9.39 6.66 -3.61
C ASP A 124 -8.47 5.45 -3.40
N LEU A 125 -9.05 4.34 -2.99
CA LEU A 125 -8.43 3.02 -2.99
C LEU A 125 -9.48 1.94 -3.20
N GLU A 126 -9.02 0.79 -3.71
CA GLU A 126 -9.84 -0.42 -3.80
C GLU A 126 -9.43 -1.41 -2.71
N VAL A 127 -10.42 -2.05 -2.07
CA VAL A 127 -10.16 -3.07 -1.05
C VAL A 127 -11.11 -4.25 -1.21
N LEU A 128 -10.58 -5.46 -1.07
CA LEU A 128 -11.40 -6.67 -1.02
C LEU A 128 -12.37 -6.60 0.18
N ALA A 129 -13.65 -6.86 -0.06
CA ALA A 129 -14.70 -6.71 0.96
C ALA A 129 -14.47 -7.59 2.21
N TRP A 130 -13.77 -8.72 2.06
CA TRP A 130 -13.41 -9.59 3.18
C TRP A 130 -12.24 -9.04 4.03
N ASN A 131 -11.44 -8.11 3.50
CA ASN A 131 -10.29 -7.52 4.20
C ASN A 131 -10.74 -6.43 5.19
N THR A 132 -11.52 -6.85 6.17
CA THR A 132 -12.06 -5.99 7.25
C THR A 132 -10.98 -5.27 8.04
N ARG A 133 -9.75 -5.83 8.11
CA ARG A 133 -8.59 -5.19 8.71
C ARG A 133 -8.20 -3.92 7.97
N ALA A 134 -8.07 -3.99 6.64
CA ALA A 134 -7.74 -2.83 5.81
C ALA A 134 -8.88 -1.81 5.80
N ILE A 135 -10.13 -2.26 5.63
CA ILE A 135 -11.32 -1.38 5.66
C ILE A 135 -11.38 -0.55 6.95
N ARG A 136 -11.16 -1.17 8.12
CA ARG A 136 -11.10 -0.46 9.41
C ARG A 136 -9.94 0.53 9.49
N ALA A 137 -8.80 0.20 8.89
CA ALA A 137 -7.66 1.10 8.84
C ALA A 137 -7.96 2.32 7.97
N TYR A 138 -8.53 2.12 6.79
CA TYR A 138 -8.91 3.18 5.86
C TYR A 138 -10.01 4.07 6.44
N ALA A 139 -11.04 3.49 7.06
CA ALA A 139 -12.08 4.25 7.75
C ALA A 139 -11.51 5.18 8.84
N LYS A 140 -10.59 4.68 9.66
CA LYS A 140 -9.90 5.50 10.68
C LYS A 140 -8.95 6.54 10.06
N ALA A 141 -8.41 6.25 8.89
CA ALA A 141 -7.56 7.19 8.17
C ALA A 141 -8.36 8.38 7.62
N GLY A 142 -9.66 8.21 7.33
CA GLY A 142 -10.55 9.22 6.76
C GLY A 142 -11.24 8.80 5.46
N PHE A 143 -11.15 7.53 5.08
CA PHE A 143 -11.81 7.02 3.87
C PHE A 143 -13.23 6.52 4.16
N ALA A 144 -14.16 6.80 3.26
CA ALA A 144 -15.52 6.27 3.30
C ALA A 144 -15.78 5.36 2.09
N VAL A 145 -16.57 4.30 2.27
CA VAL A 145 -17.01 3.46 1.13
C VAL A 145 -17.99 4.27 0.29
N THR A 146 -17.65 4.50 -0.98
CA THR A 146 -18.50 5.24 -1.93
C THR A 146 -19.07 4.34 -3.02
N ASP A 147 -18.44 3.19 -3.28
CA ASP A 147 -18.92 2.23 -4.27
C ASP A 147 -18.60 0.77 -3.88
N THR A 148 -19.36 -0.17 -4.44
CA THR A 148 -19.21 -1.62 -4.26
C THR A 148 -19.48 -2.34 -5.57
N TYR A 149 -18.53 -3.15 -6.02
CA TYR A 149 -18.66 -3.93 -7.25
C TYR A 149 -17.94 -5.26 -7.18
N GLU A 150 -18.31 -6.16 -8.08
CA GLU A 150 -17.65 -7.44 -8.26
C GLU A 150 -16.74 -7.40 -9.50
N ARG A 151 -15.58 -8.04 -9.40
CA ARG A 151 -14.71 -8.28 -10.57
C ARG A 151 -14.18 -9.71 -10.55
N GLN A 152 -13.86 -10.21 -11.75
CA GLN A 152 -13.14 -11.48 -11.87
C GLN A 152 -11.71 -11.30 -11.40
N THR A 153 -11.25 -12.21 -10.55
CA THR A 153 -9.86 -12.36 -10.13
C THR A 153 -9.35 -13.72 -10.59
N PRO A 154 -8.03 -13.98 -10.59
CA PRO A 154 -7.51 -15.32 -10.86
C PRO A 154 -8.08 -16.42 -9.93
N ALA A 155 -8.55 -16.05 -8.74
CA ALA A 155 -9.17 -16.96 -7.78
C ALA A 155 -10.71 -17.06 -7.91
N GLY A 156 -11.31 -16.37 -8.88
CA GLY A 156 -12.76 -16.29 -9.10
C GLY A 156 -13.33 -14.89 -8.85
N PRO A 157 -14.67 -14.73 -8.90
CA PRO A 157 -15.33 -13.47 -8.62
C PRO A 157 -15.05 -13.00 -7.18
N ALA A 158 -14.75 -11.73 -7.00
CA ALA A 158 -14.58 -11.13 -5.68
C ALA A 158 -15.19 -9.74 -5.61
N THR A 159 -15.76 -9.41 -4.45
CA THR A 159 -16.34 -8.09 -4.15
C THR A 159 -15.27 -7.14 -3.66
N PHE A 160 -15.28 -5.93 -4.22
CA PHE A 160 -14.41 -4.82 -3.85
C PHE A 160 -15.25 -3.64 -3.38
N TYR A 161 -14.70 -2.91 -2.40
CA TYR A 161 -15.15 -1.58 -2.05
C TYR A 161 -14.20 -0.56 -2.67
N CYS A 162 -14.74 0.46 -3.32
CA CYS A 162 -14.02 1.71 -3.54
C CYS A 162 -14.21 2.59 -2.32
N MET A 163 -13.12 3.05 -1.73
CA MET A 163 -13.15 3.99 -0.62
C MET A 163 -12.48 5.30 -1.02
N VAL A 164 -13.19 6.42 -0.85
CA VAL A 164 -12.71 7.77 -1.15
C VAL A 164 -12.27 8.45 0.13
N TYR A 165 -11.15 9.16 0.08
CA TYR A 165 -10.64 9.95 1.18
C TYR A 165 -11.49 11.21 1.36
N GLU A 166 -12.32 11.23 2.40
CA GLU A 166 -13.11 12.38 2.77
C GLU A 166 -12.30 13.21 3.78
N GLU A 167 -11.91 14.40 3.38
CA GLU A 167 -11.29 15.32 4.32
C GLU A 167 -12.30 15.59 5.44
N GLY A 168 -11.98 15.16 6.66
CA GLY A 168 -12.72 15.59 7.82
C GLY A 168 -12.68 17.11 7.84
N SER A 169 -13.84 17.76 7.67
CA SER A 169 -14.01 19.17 7.96
C SER A 169 -13.55 19.38 9.41
N ALA A 170 -12.30 19.82 9.58
CA ALA A 170 -11.77 20.28 10.84
C ALA A 170 -12.10 21.76 11.00
#